data_AF-A0A7S0DN40-F1
#
_entry.id   AF-A0A7S0DN40-F1
#
_cell.length_a   1.000
_cell.length_b   1.000
_cell.length_c   1.000
_cell.angle_alpha   90.00
_cell.angle_beta   90.00
_cell.angle_gamma   90.00
#
_symmetry.space_group_name_H-M   'P 1'
#
loop_
_entity.id
_entity.type
_entity.pdbx_description
1 polymer ?
#
loop_
_entity_poly.entity_id
_entity_poly.type
_entity_poly.pdbx_seq_one_letter_code
_entity_poly.pdbx_strand_id
1 'polypeptide(L)'
;AFVMGDKTVRLQPMDVLLYTTLPSVVVLVPWAFAIGEFSKLQTALDRNGFGKTLFLIFCGGVLAFTYTLFYVMFIKLTSSVYYGVTGGFRCTLAIIMSFYFFPQRITTTGIAGIVIAMTAFITNSYFTMRGKLAEKDKKVEEMKQPLLNNKNQV
;
A
#
# COMPACT_ATOMS: atom_id res chain seq x y z
N ALA A 1 0.77 -28.60 -1.90
CA ALA A 1 1.79 -28.47 -0.84
C ALA A 1 3.02 -27.80 -1.44
N PHE A 2 3.26 -26.54 -1.12
CA PHE A 2 4.50 -25.86 -1.48
C PHE A 2 5.24 -25.55 -0.19
N VAL A 3 6.05 -26.51 0.22
CA VAL A 3 7.03 -26.38 1.30
C VAL A 3 8.19 -25.57 0.72
N MET A 4 8.22 -24.28 1.03
CA MET A 4 9.45 -23.49 1.07
C MET A 4 9.59 -23.09 2.54
N GLY A 5 10.45 -23.74 3.30
CA GLY A 5 11.88 -23.72 3.05
C GLY A 5 12.41 -22.55 3.84
N ASP A 6 12.75 -22.84 5.09
CA ASP A 6 13.25 -21.96 6.16
C ASP A 6 14.56 -21.27 5.76
N LYS A 7 14.46 -20.34 4.83
CA LYS A 7 15.49 -19.36 4.51
C LYS A 7 14.81 -18.02 4.68
N THR A 8 15.42 -17.16 5.48
CA THR A 8 15.10 -15.74 5.58
C THR A 8 15.34 -15.10 4.21
N VAL A 9 14.41 -15.28 3.27
CA VAL A 9 14.48 -14.71 1.93
C VAL A 9 14.40 -13.21 2.12
N ARG A 10 15.54 -12.54 2.01
CA ARG A 10 15.62 -11.09 1.92
C ARG A 10 15.07 -10.68 0.55
N LEU A 11 13.76 -10.74 0.37
CA LEU A 11 13.12 -10.27 -0.86
C LEU A 11 13.49 -8.80 -1.04
N GLN A 12 14.22 -8.51 -2.12
CA GLN A 12 14.46 -7.14 -2.51
C GLN A 12 13.13 -6.59 -3.07
N PRO A 13 12.80 -5.30 -2.85
CA PRO A 13 11.55 -4.72 -3.33
C PRO A 13 11.33 -4.91 -4.83
N MET A 14 12.41 -4.93 -5.61
CA MET A 14 12.36 -5.16 -7.05
C MET A 14 11.93 -6.59 -7.42
N ASP A 15 12.33 -7.61 -6.65
CA ASP A 15 11.89 -8.99 -6.91
C ASP A 15 10.39 -9.11 -6.70
N VAL A 16 9.88 -8.54 -5.60
CA VAL A 16 8.44 -8.51 -5.31
C VAL A 16 7.68 -7.83 -6.45
N LEU A 17 8.22 -6.73 -6.97
CA LEU A 17 7.61 -5.96 -8.04
C LEU A 17 7.61 -6.76 -9.36
N LEU A 18 8.69 -7.46 -9.69
CA LEU A 18 8.78 -8.31 -10.87
C LEU A 18 7.83 -9.51 -10.79
N TYR A 19 7.78 -10.19 -9.64
CA TYR A 19 6.91 -11.36 -9.43
C TYR A 19 5.42 -11.02 -9.38
N THR A 20 5.06 -9.78 -9.04
CA THR A 20 3.65 -9.34 -8.99
C THR A 20 3.18 -8.77 -10.32
N THR A 21 4.05 -8.11 -11.08
CA THR A 21 3.71 -7.52 -12.39
C THR A 21 3.45 -8.56 -13.46
N LEU A 22 4.26 -9.64 -13.53
CA LEU A 22 4.10 -10.71 -14.51
C LEU A 22 2.71 -11.38 -14.48
N PRO A 23 2.22 -11.86 -13.32
CA PRO A 23 0.87 -12.39 -13.20
C PRO A 23 -0.20 -11.32 -13.45
N SER A 24 0.05 -10.08 -13.03
CA SER A 24 -0.91 -8.99 -13.21
C SER A 24 -1.19 -8.73 -14.69
N VAL A 25 -0.17 -8.77 -15.56
CA VAL A 25 -0.35 -8.61 -17.02
C VAL A 25 -1.21 -9.74 -17.58
N VAL A 26 -0.95 -10.99 -17.17
CA VAL A 26 -1.73 -12.16 -17.64
C VAL A 26 -3.20 -12.05 -17.26
N VAL A 27 -3.52 -11.49 -16.09
CA VAL A 27 -4.90 -11.28 -15.63
C VAL A 27 -5.54 -10.04 -16.27
N LEU A 28 -4.78 -8.95 -16.40
CA LEU A 28 -5.28 -7.67 -16.90
C LEU A 28 -5.58 -7.67 -18.39
N VAL A 29 -4.78 -8.38 -19.22
CA VAL A 29 -4.97 -8.40 -20.68
C VAL A 29 -6.34 -8.96 -21.11
N PRO A 30 -6.79 -10.15 -20.64
CA PRO A 30 -8.12 -10.65 -20.96
C PRO A 30 -9.22 -9.76 -20.39
N TRP A 31 -9.01 -9.20 -19.21
CA TRP A 31 -9.98 -8.32 -18.55
C TRP A 31 -10.16 -6.99 -19.31
N ALA A 32 -9.07 -6.40 -19.80
CA ALA A 32 -9.09 -5.20 -20.62
C ALA A 32 -9.80 -5.44 -21.96
N PHE A 33 -9.66 -6.65 -22.53
CA PHE A 33 -10.39 -7.04 -23.74
C PHE A 33 -11.90 -7.15 -23.46
N ALA A 34 -12.29 -7.77 -22.34
CA ALA A 34 -13.70 -7.91 -21.96
C ALA A 34 -14.40 -6.57 -21.69
N ILE A 35 -13.69 -5.56 -21.15
CA ILE A 35 -14.23 -4.22 -20.87
C ILE A 35 -14.26 -3.34 -22.15
N GLY A 36 -13.55 -3.72 -23.21
CA GLY A 36 -13.50 -2.95 -24.45
C GLY A 36 -12.67 -1.67 -24.34
N GLU A 37 -11.68 -1.62 -23.44
CA GLU A 37 -10.82 -0.44 -23.28
C GLU A 37 -9.99 -0.14 -24.53
N PHE A 38 -9.68 -1.17 -25.33
CA PHE A 38 -8.97 -1.02 -26.60
C PHE A 38 -9.73 -0.14 -27.60
N SER A 39 -11.06 -0.22 -27.65
CA SER A 39 -11.87 0.64 -28.52
C SER A 39 -11.82 2.10 -28.07
N LYS A 40 -11.83 2.35 -26.76
CA LYS A 40 -11.67 3.71 -26.20
C LYS A 40 -10.27 4.27 -26.46
N LEU A 41 -9.26 3.41 -26.41
CA LEU A 41 -7.88 3.76 -26.71
C LEU A 41 -7.72 4.15 -28.19
N GLN A 42 -8.34 3.41 -29.10
CA GLN A 42 -8.36 3.73 -30.53
C GLN A 42 -9.05 5.08 -30.79
N THR A 43 -10.21 5.33 -30.18
CA THR A 43 -10.90 6.63 -30.30
C THR A 43 -10.06 7.79 -29.73
N ALA A 44 -9.33 7.56 -28.64
CA ALA A 44 -8.43 8.56 -28.07
C ALA A 44 -7.20 8.82 -28.98
N LEU A 45 -6.71 7.78 -29.65
CA LEU A 45 -5.60 7.86 -30.60
C LEU A 45 -5.98 8.68 -31.83
N ASP A 46 -7.17 8.42 -32.39
CA ASP A 46 -7.71 9.14 -33.54
C ASP A 46 -8.00 10.61 -33.22
N ARG A 47 -8.42 10.92 -31.98
CA ARG A 47 -8.81 12.28 -31.57
C ARG A 47 -7.64 13.18 -31.16
N ASN A 48 -6.66 12.65 -30.42
CA ASN A 48 -5.57 13.44 -29.84
C ASN A 48 -4.23 13.28 -30.58
N GLY A 49 -4.16 12.35 -31.54
CA GLY A 49 -2.96 12.01 -32.28
C GLY A 49 -2.03 11.07 -31.50
N PHE A 50 -1.29 10.25 -32.25
CA PHE A 50 -0.44 9.18 -31.72
C PHE A 50 0.54 9.65 -30.64
N GLY A 51 1.25 10.77 -30.89
CA GLY A 51 2.30 11.26 -29.99
C GLY A 51 1.79 11.69 -28.61
N LYS A 52 0.66 12.40 -28.53
CA LYS A 52 0.09 12.86 -27.25
C LYS A 52 -0.46 11.71 -26.43
N THR A 53 -1.15 10.78 -27.08
CA THR A 53 -1.71 9.60 -26.41
C THR A 53 -0.60 8.70 -25.88
N LEU A 54 0.47 8.48 -26.66
CA LEU A 54 1.62 7.69 -26.22
C LEU A 54 2.36 8.34 -25.03
N PHE A 55 2.52 9.67 -25.06
CA PHE A 55 3.08 10.43 -23.95
C PHE A 55 2.23 10.31 -22.68
N LEU A 56 0.90 10.37 -22.81
CA LEU A 56 -0.03 10.23 -21.68
C LEU A 56 0.05 8.84 -21.04
N ILE A 57 0.11 7.79 -21.87
CA ILE A 57 0.27 6.39 -21.42
C ILE A 57 1.63 6.23 -20.72
N PHE A 58 2.70 6.78 -21.31
CA PHE A 58 4.03 6.70 -20.72
C PHE A 58 4.08 7.42 -19.36
N CYS A 59 3.56 8.64 -19.28
CA CYS A 59 3.50 9.41 -18.04
C CYS A 59 2.67 8.67 -16.96
N GLY A 60 1.50 8.15 -17.33
CA GLY A 60 0.67 7.33 -16.44
C GLY A 60 1.39 6.06 -15.97
N GLY A 61 2.12 5.39 -16.87
CA GLY A 61 2.94 4.22 -16.57
C GLY A 61 4.08 4.51 -15.57
N VAL A 62 4.82 5.61 -15.77
CA VAL A 62 5.87 6.04 -14.85
C VAL A 62 5.29 6.39 -13.47
N LEU A 63 4.13 7.05 -13.44
CA LEU A 63 3.44 7.39 -12.19
C LEU A 63 2.99 6.12 -11.44
N ALA A 64 2.37 5.18 -12.15
CA ALA A 64 1.91 3.91 -11.58
C ALA A 64 3.09 3.05 -11.10
N PHE A 65 4.19 3.02 -11.84
CA PHE A 65 5.42 2.31 -11.45
C PHE A 65 6.01 2.90 -10.17
N THR A 66 6.19 4.22 -10.14
CA THR A 66 6.71 4.95 -8.97
C THR A 66 5.84 4.72 -7.75
N TYR A 67 4.51 4.82 -7.93
CA TYR A 67 3.54 4.54 -6.87
C TYR A 67 3.68 3.12 -6.31
N THR A 68 3.81 2.13 -7.20
CA THR A 68 3.97 0.73 -6.82
C THR A 68 5.30 0.48 -6.11
N LEU A 69 6.37 1.18 -6.49
CA LEU A 69 7.66 1.10 -5.81
C LEU A 69 7.56 1.63 -4.37
N PHE A 70 6.97 2.82 -4.18
CA PHE A 70 6.73 3.38 -2.85
C PHE A 70 5.83 2.47 -2.01
N TYR A 71 4.80 1.90 -2.62
CA TYR A 71 3.88 0.93 -2.00
C TYR A 71 4.66 -0.28 -1.45
N VAL A 72 5.47 -0.93 -2.27
CA VAL A 72 6.28 -2.11 -1.86
C VAL A 72 7.35 -1.73 -0.82
N MET A 73 7.97 -0.56 -0.96
CA MET A 73 8.95 -0.06 0.01
C MET A 73 8.30 0.20 1.37
N PHE A 74 7.09 0.77 1.40
CA PHE A 74 6.31 0.97 2.62
C PHE A 74 5.94 -0.35 3.28
N ILE A 75 5.52 -1.36 2.50
CA ILE A 75 5.26 -2.73 3.01
C ILE A 75 6.51 -3.31 3.65
N LYS A 76 7.69 -3.10 3.06
CA LYS A 76 8.92 -3.67 3.61
C LYS A 76 9.38 -2.96 4.88
N LEU A 77 9.18 -1.65 4.97
CA LEU A 77 9.58 -0.84 6.12
C LEU A 77 8.63 -1.02 7.32
N THR A 78 7.40 -1.44 7.05
CA THR A 78 6.29 -1.41 7.99
C THR A 78 5.76 -2.82 8.24
N SER A 79 5.32 -3.15 9.46
CA SER A 79 4.62 -4.43 9.67
C SER A 79 3.39 -4.52 8.75
N SER A 80 3.15 -5.70 8.17
CA SER A 80 2.00 -5.96 7.27
C SER A 80 0.66 -5.47 7.83
N VAL A 81 0.53 -5.42 9.17
CA VAL A 81 -0.67 -4.91 9.85
C VAL A 81 -0.77 -3.39 9.70
N TYR A 82 0.29 -2.64 10.03
CA TYR A 82 0.32 -1.18 9.86
C TYR A 82 0.08 -0.77 8.40
N TYR A 83 0.56 -1.59 7.47
CA TYR A 83 0.37 -1.36 6.05
C TYR A 83 -1.11 -1.29 5.63
N GLY A 84 -1.92 -2.24 6.09
CA GLY A 84 -3.37 -2.24 5.85
C GLY A 84 -4.05 -0.99 6.43
N VAL A 85 -3.60 -0.55 7.61
CA VAL A 85 -4.14 0.65 8.28
C VAL A 85 -3.82 1.92 7.50
N THR A 86 -2.56 2.07 7.05
CA THR A 86 -2.11 3.21 6.24
C THR A 86 -2.79 3.22 4.88
N GLY A 87 -3.08 2.06 4.29
CA GLY A 87 -3.89 1.95 3.08
C GLY A 87 -5.30 2.53 3.26
N GLY A 88 -6.00 2.15 4.33
CA GLY A 88 -7.30 2.72 4.67
C GLY A 88 -7.26 4.23 4.89
N PHE A 89 -6.23 4.71 5.59
CA PHE A 89 -6.01 6.14 5.82
C PHE A 89 -5.78 6.94 4.55
N ARG A 90 -4.97 6.41 3.61
CA ARG A 90 -4.74 7.04 2.30
C ARG A 90 -6.07 7.24 1.56
N CYS A 91 -6.95 6.24 1.60
CA CYS A 91 -8.24 6.31 0.93
C CYS A 91 -9.13 7.38 1.56
N THR A 92 -9.18 7.46 2.90
CA THR A 92 -9.93 8.50 3.62
C THR A 92 -9.39 9.90 3.31
N LEU A 93 -8.06 10.08 3.32
CA LEU A 93 -7.44 11.36 2.93
C LEU A 93 -7.75 11.73 1.48
N ALA A 94 -7.70 10.77 0.56
CA ALA A 94 -8.06 11.01 -0.84
C ALA A 94 -9.52 11.44 -0.99
N ILE A 95 -10.45 10.84 -0.23
CA ILE A 95 -11.86 11.22 -0.20
C ILE A 95 -12.03 12.65 0.34
N ILE A 96 -11.37 12.98 1.45
CA ILE A 96 -11.41 14.33 2.04
C ILE A 96 -10.85 15.36 1.05
N MET A 97 -9.71 15.07 0.41
CA MET A 97 -9.13 15.93 -0.62
C MET A 97 -10.05 16.08 -1.84
N SER A 98 -10.74 15.01 -2.24
CA SER A 98 -11.70 15.05 -3.34
C SER A 98 -12.85 16.02 -3.03
N PHE A 99 -13.35 16.04 -1.80
CA PHE A 99 -14.39 17.00 -1.38
C PHE A 99 -13.89 18.43 -1.28
N TYR A 100 -12.60 18.64 -0.99
CA TYR A 100 -12.00 19.97 -0.97
C TYR A 100 -11.80 20.56 -2.38
N PHE A 101 -11.32 19.74 -3.32
CA PHE A 101 -11.05 20.17 -4.69
C PHE A 101 -12.30 20.23 -5.58
N PHE A 102 -13.25 19.30 -5.37
CA PHE A 102 -14.50 19.27 -6.11
C PHE A 102 -15.65 19.61 -5.14
N PRO A 103 -16.31 20.77 -5.29
CA PRO A 103 -17.50 21.11 -4.51
C PRO A 103 -18.70 20.28 -4.99
N GLN A 104 -18.65 18.98 -4.71
CA GLN A 104 -19.70 18.02 -5.01
C GLN A 104 -20.64 17.94 -3.82
N ARG A 105 -21.95 17.76 -4.07
CA ARG A 105 -22.95 17.68 -3.00
C ARG A 105 -22.64 16.49 -2.10
N ILE A 106 -22.20 16.79 -0.88
CA ILE A 106 -21.87 15.79 0.12
C ILE A 106 -23.15 15.02 0.46
N THR A 107 -23.19 13.75 0.08
CA THR A 107 -24.29 12.86 0.45
C THR A 107 -24.11 12.43 1.89
N THR A 108 -25.20 12.31 2.66
CA THR A 108 -25.17 11.86 4.07
C THR A 108 -24.44 10.52 4.24
N THR A 109 -24.52 9.63 3.25
CA THR A 109 -23.76 8.37 3.18
C THR A 109 -22.24 8.58 3.13
N GLY A 110 -21.76 9.62 2.45
CA GLY A 110 -20.33 9.94 2.35
C GLY A 110 -19.75 10.40 3.69
N ILE A 111 -20.51 11.22 4.44
CA ILE A 111 -20.12 11.67 5.78
C ILE A 111 -20.04 10.48 6.74
N ALA A 112 -21.06 9.61 6.73
CA ALA A 112 -21.08 8.41 7.55
C ALA A 112 -19.87 7.50 7.24
N GLY A 113 -19.54 7.31 5.96
CA GLY A 113 -18.36 6.56 5.54
C GLY A 113 -17.05 7.15 6.05
N ILE A 114 -16.89 8.48 6.00
CA ILE A 114 -15.70 9.16 6.52
C ILE A 114 -15.57 8.96 8.03
N VAL A 115 -16.67 9.12 8.79
CA VAL A 115 -16.66 8.96 10.25
C VAL A 115 -16.26 7.52 10.62
N ILE A 116 -16.87 6.51 10.00
CA ILE A 116 -16.54 5.10 10.24
C ILE A 116 -15.07 4.82 9.92
N ALA A 117 -14.56 5.33 8.80
CA ALA A 117 -13.17 5.15 8.39
C ALA A 117 -12.19 5.84 9.36
N MET A 118 -12.54 7.03 9.86
CA MET A 118 -11.75 7.75 10.87
C MET A 118 -11.72 7.00 12.19
N THR A 119 -12.86 6.49 12.67
CA THR A 119 -12.93 5.71 13.91
C THR A 119 -12.12 4.42 13.79
N ALA A 120 -12.27 3.68 12.69
CA ALA A 120 -11.49 2.47 12.42
C ALA A 120 -9.98 2.76 12.40
N PHE A 121 -9.56 3.88 11.81
CA PHE A 121 -8.16 4.29 11.79
C PHE A 121 -7.62 4.61 13.18
N ILE A 122 -8.35 5.38 13.98
CA ILE A 122 -7.95 5.77 15.34
C ILE A 122 -7.80 4.54 16.22
N THR A 123 -8.78 3.65 16.23
CA THR A 123 -8.74 2.40 17.02
C THR A 123 -7.53 1.55 16.62
N ASN A 124 -7.29 1.40 15.32
CA ASN A 124 -6.21 0.56 14.82
C ASN A 124 -4.81 1.17 15.10
N SER A 125 -4.69 2.50 14.98
CA SER A 125 -3.47 3.22 15.36
C SER A 125 -3.14 3.04 16.85
N TYR A 126 -4.16 3.13 17.72
CA TYR A 126 -4.02 2.91 19.17
C TYR A 126 -3.56 1.48 19.50
N PHE A 127 -4.20 0.47 18.92
CA PHE A 127 -3.82 -0.92 19.13
C PHE A 127 -2.38 -1.19 18.70
N THR A 128 -1.98 -0.64 17.56
CA THR A 128 -0.63 -0.90 17.04
C THR A 128 0.46 -0.12 17.79
N MET A 129 0.16 1.07 18.32
CA MET A 129 1.05 1.78 19.25
C MET A 129 1.27 1.00 20.55
N ARG A 130 0.20 0.45 21.15
CA ARG A 130 0.32 -0.35 22.38
C ARG A 130 1.11 -1.63 22.17
N GLY A 131 0.94 -2.30 21.03
CA GLY A 131 1.74 -3.48 20.67
C GLY A 131 3.24 -3.18 20.60
N LYS A 132 3.62 -2.07 19.93
CA LYS A 132 5.03 -1.67 19.80
C LYS A 132 5.68 -1.23 21.13
N LEU A 133 4.90 -0.63 22.04
CA LEU A 133 5.38 -0.25 23.37
C LEU A 133 5.63 -1.50 24.23
N ALA A 134 4.70 -2.46 24.22
CA ALA A 134 4.85 -3.72 24.96
C ALA A 134 6.03 -4.58 24.45
N GLU A 135 6.30 -4.57 23.14
CA GLU A 135 7.48 -5.24 22.58
C GLU A 135 8.80 -4.55 22.94
N LYS A 136 8.81 -3.21 23.01
CA LYS A 136 9.98 -2.44 23.46
C LYS A 136 10.29 -2.72 24.92
N ASP A 137 9.29 -2.77 25.79
CA ASP A 137 9.48 -3.01 27.21
C ASP A 137 10.04 -4.42 27.46
N LYS A 138 9.53 -5.44 26.76
CA LYS A 138 10.09 -6.81 26.82
C LYS A 138 11.55 -6.89 26.38
N LYS A 139 11.91 -6.24 25.27
CA LYS A 139 13.32 -6.21 24.80
C LYS A 139 14.25 -5.47 25.76
N VAL A 140 13.75 -4.45 26.45
CA VAL A 140 14.52 -3.72 27.47
C VAL A 140 14.71 -4.57 28.73
N GLU A 141 13.72 -5.37 29.14
CA GLU A 141 13.87 -6.33 30.23
C GLU A 141 14.85 -7.46 29.89
N GLU A 142 14.75 -8.04 28.69
CA GLU A 142 15.67 -9.09 28.21
C GLU A 142 17.12 -8.59 28.08
N MET A 143 17.36 -7.32 27.72
CA MET A 143 18.71 -6.74 27.71
C MET A 143 19.25 -6.42 29.11
N LYS A 144 18.38 -6.18 30.11
CA LYS A 144 18.80 -5.92 31.50
C LYS A 144 19.15 -7.20 32.27
N GLN A 145 18.51 -8.32 31.97
CA GLN A 145 18.79 -9.62 32.62
C GLN A 145 20.27 -10.09 32.53
N PRO A 146 20.96 -10.05 31.38
CA PRO A 146 22.37 -10.45 31.31
C PRO A 146 23.32 -9.49 32.04
N LEU A 147 22.97 -8.20 32.13
CA LEU A 147 23.78 -7.20 32.84
C LEU A 147 23.67 -7.33 34.37
N LEU A 148 22.52 -7.78 34.88
CA LEU A 148 22.34 -8.07 36.31
C LEU A 148 23.02 -9.39 36.70
N ASN A 149 23.00 -10.40 35.83
CA ASN A 149 23.68 -11.67 36.09
C ASN A 149 25.21 -11.54 36.12
N ASN A 150 25.79 -10.67 35.27
CA ASN A 150 27.24 -10.42 35.24
C ASN A 150 27.73 -9.63 36.47
N LYS A 151 26.93 -8.70 36.99
CA LYS A 151 27.26 -7.94 38.22
C LYS A 151 27.28 -8.77 39.50
N ASN A 152 26.63 -9.93 39.52
CA ASN A 152 26.64 -10.84 40.68
C ASN A 152 27.78 -11.87 40.63
N GLN A 153 28.64 -11.83 39.60
CA GLN A 153 29.79 -12.72 39.45
C GLN A 153 31.16 -12.02 39.62
N VAL A 154 31.17 -10.78 40.09
CA VAL A 154 32.38 -10.01 40.47
C VAL A 154 32.24 -9.60 41.92
#